data_AF-A0A1C3NTD1-F1
#
_entry.id   AF-A0A1C3NTD1-F1
#
_cell.length_a   1.000
_cell.length_b   1.000
_cell.length_c   1.000
_cell.angle_alpha   90.00
_cell.angle_beta   90.00
_cell.angle_gamma   90.00
#
_symmetry.space_group_name_H-M   'P 1'
#
loop_
_entity.id
_entity.type
_entity.pdbx_description
1 polymer ?
#
loop_
_entity_poly.entity_id
_entity_poly.type
_entity_poly.pdbx_seq_one_letter_code
_entity_poly.pdbx_strand_id
1 'polypeptide(L)'
;MAQQQQEQIEQQLRQNWQQIRYRLLDEFGQVGTADLDAARDVNDLVQRIADKTHHSERYVETRLQELVGAGASLGQRGGQGFGQQIGQQQGQGQPFGR
;
A
#
# COMPACT_ATOMS: atom_id res chain seq x y z
N MET A 1 11.39 -6.55 -15.16
CA MET A 1 9.95 -6.40 -14.87
C MET A 1 9.66 -5.63 -13.56
N ALA A 2 10.65 -5.31 -12.71
CA ALA A 2 10.40 -4.59 -11.44
C ALA A 2 10.34 -3.04 -11.56
N GLN A 3 11.10 -2.45 -12.48
CA GLN A 3 11.20 -0.98 -12.63
C GLN A 3 9.86 -0.34 -13.01
N GLN A 4 9.14 -0.90 -13.98
CA GLN A 4 7.85 -0.36 -14.43
C GLN A 4 6.78 -0.32 -13.31
N GLN A 5 6.86 -1.25 -12.35
CA GLN A 5 5.89 -1.29 -11.25
C GLN A 5 6.24 -0.23 -10.19
N GLN A 6 7.53 -0.04 -9.89
CA GLN A 6 8.00 1.03 -9.01
C GLN A 6 7.66 2.41 -9.56
N GLU A 7 7.81 2.64 -10.86
CA GLU A 7 7.46 3.93 -11.49
C GLU A 7 5.96 4.25 -11.35
N GLN A 8 5.09 3.25 -11.49
CA GLN A 8 3.65 3.45 -11.28
C GLN A 8 3.30 3.71 -9.81
N ILE A 9 3.93 2.98 -8.89
CA ILE A 9 3.76 3.20 -7.45
C ILE A 9 4.23 4.61 -7.09
N GLU A 10 5.37 5.04 -7.60
CA GLU A 10 5.91 6.37 -7.34
C GLU A 10 4.98 7.47 -7.85
N GLN A 11 4.44 7.33 -9.06
CA GLN A 11 3.49 8.31 -9.58
C GLN A 11 2.22 8.40 -8.73
N GLN A 12 1.64 7.26 -8.33
CA GLN A 12 0.45 7.25 -7.49
C GLN A 12 0.74 7.75 -6.07
N LEU A 13 1.93 7.43 -5.54
CA LEU A 13 2.42 7.91 -4.26
C LEU A 13 2.56 9.43 -4.26
N ARG A 14 3.17 10.00 -5.31
CA ARG A 14 3.29 11.46 -5.46
C ARG A 14 1.92 12.13 -5.60
N GLN A 15 1.00 11.55 -6.37
CA GLN A 15 -0.36 12.10 -6.54
C GLN A 15 -1.16 12.10 -5.23
N ASN A 16 -1.02 11.05 -4.42
CA ASN A 16 -1.79 10.88 -3.17
C ASN A 16 -0.91 11.10 -1.93
N TRP A 17 0.21 11.82 -2.07
CA TRP A 17 1.27 11.87 -1.06
C TRP A 17 0.75 12.30 0.30
N GLN A 18 -0.08 13.35 0.36
CA GLN A 18 -0.62 13.82 1.63
C GLN A 18 -1.43 12.74 2.35
N GLN A 19 -2.31 12.02 1.66
CA GLN A 19 -3.14 10.98 2.27
C GLN A 19 -2.31 9.77 2.69
N ILE A 20 -1.39 9.32 1.83
CA ILE A 20 -0.50 8.18 2.11
C ILE A 20 0.41 8.52 3.29
N ARG A 21 0.96 9.73 3.33
CA ARG A 21 1.80 10.20 4.44
C ARG A 21 1.07 10.13 5.77
N TYR A 22 -0.18 10.58 5.85
CA TYR A 22 -0.96 10.46 7.09
C TYR A 22 -1.16 9.00 7.52
N ARG A 23 -1.46 8.11 6.55
CA ARG A 23 -1.58 6.67 6.81
C ARG A 23 -0.26 6.06 7.30
N LEU A 24 0.86 6.46 6.70
CA LEU A 24 2.19 6.00 7.10
C LEU A 24 2.56 6.48 8.50
N LEU A 25 2.23 7.73 8.86
CA LEU A 25 2.46 8.25 10.21
C LEU A 25 1.61 7.50 11.26
N ASP A 26 0.39 7.09 10.89
CA ASP A 26 -0.50 6.31 11.75
C ASP A 26 -0.02 4.85 11.91
N GLU A 27 0.33 4.18 10.81
CA GLU A 27 0.79 2.79 10.81
C GLU A 27 2.18 2.65 11.44
N PHE A 28 3.08 3.58 11.11
CA PHE A 28 4.47 3.60 11.57
C PHE A 28 4.69 4.75 12.56
N GLY A 29 4.00 4.74 13.71
CA GLY A 29 4.06 5.83 14.71
C GLY A 29 5.46 6.22 15.25
N GLN A 30 6.51 5.46 14.94
CA GLN A 30 7.91 5.81 15.23
C GLN A 30 8.58 6.66 14.13
N VAL A 31 8.01 6.72 12.92
CA VAL A 31 8.53 7.53 11.82
C VAL A 31 7.98 8.95 11.91
N GLY A 32 8.87 9.94 11.82
CA GLY A 32 8.48 11.34 11.86
C GLY A 32 8.01 11.84 10.49
N THR A 33 7.24 12.92 10.53
CA THR A 33 6.84 13.70 9.35
C THR A 33 8.04 14.19 8.54
N ALA A 34 9.16 14.49 9.22
CA ALA A 34 10.43 14.90 8.62
C ALA A 34 11.17 13.74 7.94
N ASP A 35 11.12 12.53 8.52
CA ASP A 35 11.75 11.35 7.92
C ASP A 35 11.06 10.96 6.61
N LEU A 36 9.73 11.06 6.55
CA LEU A 36 8.96 10.79 5.33
C LEU A 36 9.22 11.85 4.25
N ASP A 37 9.36 13.13 4.63
CA ASP A 37 9.59 14.24 3.68
C ASP A 37 11.02 14.27 3.13
N ALA A 38 11.98 13.75 3.90
CA ALA A 38 13.37 13.59 3.47
C ALA A 38 13.56 12.49 2.40
N ALA A 39 12.55 11.64 2.20
CA ALA A 39 12.60 10.57 1.22
C ALA A 39 12.56 11.11 -0.21
N ARG A 40 13.55 10.73 -1.04
CA ARG A 40 13.63 11.20 -2.43
C ARG A 40 12.79 10.39 -3.40
N ASP A 41 12.74 9.08 -3.16
CA ASP A 41 12.12 8.08 -4.01
C ASP A 41 11.51 6.97 -3.13
N VAL A 42 10.72 6.08 -3.74
CA VAL A 42 10.03 4.99 -3.02
C VAL A 42 11.00 4.09 -2.25
N ASN A 43 12.16 3.78 -2.82
CA ASN A 43 13.16 2.94 -2.18
C ASN A 43 13.76 3.62 -0.92
N ASP A 44 14.07 4.92 -1.01
CA ASP A 44 14.58 5.69 0.13
C ASP A 44 13.53 5.82 1.24
N LEU A 45 12.24 5.95 0.87
CA LEU A 45 11.12 5.94 1.81
C LEU A 45 11.03 4.61 2.58
N VAL A 46 11.08 3.49 1.85
CA VAL A 46 11.04 2.14 2.44
C VAL A 46 12.21 1.92 3.41
N GLN A 47 13.43 2.27 2.98
CA GLN A 47 14.64 2.19 3.78
C GLN A 47 14.53 2.99 5.09
N ARG A 48 14.10 4.25 5.00
CA ARG A 48 13.97 5.13 6.18
C ARG A 48 12.94 4.62 7.17
N ILE A 49 11.78 4.18 6.70
CA ILE A 49 10.75 3.63 7.60
C ILE A 49 11.29 2.36 8.25
N ALA A 50 11.86 1.44 7.48
CA ALA A 50 12.45 0.20 8.00
C ALA A 50 13.50 0.45 9.08
N ASP A 51 14.42 1.41 8.84
CA ASP A 51 15.44 1.82 9.80
C ASP A 51 14.85 2.41 11.09
N LYS A 52 13.87 3.32 10.97
CA LYS A 52 13.26 3.99 12.14
C LYS A 52 12.35 3.10 12.96
N THR A 53 11.61 2.21 12.32
CA THR A 53 10.62 1.33 12.99
C THR A 53 11.19 -0.04 13.31
N HIS A 54 12.44 -0.33 12.92
CA HIS A 54 13.06 -1.66 12.99
C HIS A 54 12.22 -2.76 12.31
N HIS A 55 11.52 -2.41 11.23
CA HIS A 55 10.79 -3.36 10.40
C HIS A 55 11.62 -3.80 9.20
N SER A 56 11.33 -4.96 8.65
CA SER A 56 11.96 -5.40 7.41
C SER A 56 11.49 -4.55 6.23
N GLU A 57 12.39 -4.19 5.32
CA GLU A 57 12.07 -3.45 4.09
C GLU A 57 10.94 -4.09 3.31
N ARG A 58 10.93 -5.43 3.18
CA ARG A 58 9.87 -6.17 2.49
C ARG A 58 8.49 -5.93 3.12
N TYR A 59 8.42 -5.84 4.45
CA TYR A 59 7.17 -5.54 5.16
C TYR A 59 6.69 -4.14 4.83
N VAL A 60 7.58 -3.15 4.94
CA VAL A 60 7.28 -1.75 4.63
C VAL A 60 6.88 -1.58 3.16
N GLU A 61 7.58 -2.22 2.23
CA GLU A 61 7.27 -2.20 0.80
C GLU A 61 5.87 -2.77 0.53
N THR A 62 5.54 -3.90 1.15
CA THR A 62 4.21 -4.52 1.03
C THR A 62 3.13 -3.55 1.52
N ARG A 63 3.34 -2.92 2.67
CA ARG A 63 2.44 -1.92 3.24
C ARG A 63 2.27 -0.69 2.36
N LEU A 64 3.37 -0.19 1.82
CA LEU A 64 3.34 0.95 0.92
C LEU A 64 2.55 0.64 -0.36
N GLN A 65 2.74 -0.55 -0.93
CA GLN A 65 1.96 -1.04 -2.07
C GLN A 65 0.48 -1.18 -1.72
N GLU A 66 0.14 -1.69 -0.53
CA GLU A 66 -1.24 -1.75 -0.06
C GLU A 66 -1.85 -0.35 0.08
N LEU A 67 -1.13 0.63 0.61
CA LEU A 67 -1.62 2.01 0.79
C LEU A 67 -1.81 2.73 -0.56
N VAL A 68 -0.89 2.55 -1.49
CA VAL A 68 -0.95 3.13 -2.84
C VAL A 68 -2.04 2.44 -3.67
N GLY A 69 -2.12 1.11 -3.64
CA GLY A 69 -3.16 0.32 -4.31
C GLY A 69 -4.55 0.47 -3.70
N ALA A 70 -4.64 0.68 -2.38
CA ALA A 70 -5.86 1.09 -1.71
C ALA A 70 -6.29 2.49 -2.13
N GLY A 71 -5.35 3.39 -2.46
CA GLY A 71 -5.61 4.70 -3.09
C GLY A 71 -6.22 4.59 -4.48
N ALA A 72 -5.71 3.69 -5.34
CA ALA A 72 -6.34 3.38 -6.64
C ALA A 72 -7.75 2.76 -6.49
N SER A 73 -7.98 2.08 -5.37
CA SER A 73 -9.28 1.51 -5.01
C SER A 73 -10.19 2.49 -4.27
N LEU A 74 -9.68 3.64 -3.82
CA LEU A 74 -10.44 4.62 -3.04
C LEU A 74 -11.40 5.46 -3.91
N GLY A 75 -11.34 5.28 -5.23
CA GLY A 75 -12.42 5.65 -6.15
C GLY A 75 -13.54 4.60 -6.28
N GLN A 76 -13.41 3.41 -5.69
CA GLN A 76 -14.39 2.32 -5.89
C GLN A 76 -14.62 1.33 -4.73
N ARG A 77 -13.99 1.47 -3.55
CA ARG A 77 -14.27 0.55 -2.44
C ARG A 77 -14.02 1.16 -1.08
N GLY A 78 -15.13 1.49 -0.42
CA GLY A 78 -15.19 1.51 1.02
C GLY A 78 -14.78 0.15 1.59
N GLY A 79 -14.27 0.20 2.83
CA GLY A 79 -13.70 -0.87 3.64
C GLY A 79 -14.01 -2.31 3.22
N GLN A 80 -12.97 -3.03 2.83
CA GLN A 80 -12.90 -4.49 2.88
C GLN A 80 -11.43 -4.94 2.80
N GLY A 81 -10.96 -5.58 3.86
CA GLY A 81 -10.04 -6.71 3.74
C GLY A 81 -8.55 -6.39 3.64
N PHE A 82 -7.96 -6.10 4.79
CA PHE A 82 -6.65 -6.62 5.14
C PHE A 82 -6.71 -8.16 5.07
N GLY A 83 -6.06 -8.76 4.07
CA GLY A 83 -5.86 -10.20 3.95
C GLY A 83 -6.89 -10.96 3.10
N GLN A 84 -6.38 -11.95 2.35
CA GLN A 84 -7.09 -13.05 1.67
C GLN A 84 -7.61 -12.77 0.25
N GLN A 85 -6.66 -12.64 -0.69
CA GLN A 85 -6.83 -13.28 -2.00
C GLN A 85 -6.32 -14.72 -1.92
N ILE A 86 -7.07 -15.58 -1.19
CA ILE A 86 -7.00 -17.03 -1.30
C ILE A 86 -8.40 -17.50 -1.70
N GLY A 87 -8.50 -18.14 -2.86
CA GLY A 87 -9.72 -18.78 -3.38
C GLY A 87 -10.36 -18.02 -4.54
N GLN A 88 -9.83 -18.13 -5.77
CA GLN A 88 -10.42 -19.01 -6.79
C GLN A 88 -11.49 -20.00 -6.30
N GLN A 89 -12.55 -20.18 -7.11
CA GLN A 89 -13.68 -21.14 -7.00
C GLN A 89 -14.82 -20.60 -6.12
N GLN A 90 -16.07 -20.42 -6.55
CA GLN A 90 -16.96 -21.05 -7.55
C GLN A 90 -17.92 -19.94 -8.04
N GLY A 91 -18.28 -19.78 -9.30
CA GLY A 91 -18.68 -20.84 -10.21
C GLY A 91 -20.12 -21.25 -9.93
N GLN A 92 -21.07 -20.67 -10.68
CA GLN A 92 -22.38 -21.26 -10.99
C GLN A 92 -23.48 -21.15 -9.91
N GLY A 93 -24.15 -19.99 -9.89
CA GLY A 93 -25.53 -19.91 -9.45
C GLY A 93 -26.44 -20.64 -10.45
N GLN A 94 -26.89 -21.83 -10.11
CA GLN A 94 -28.06 -22.48 -10.70
C GLN A 94 -29.23 -22.33 -9.72
N PRO A 95 -30.32 -21.65 -10.09
CA PRO A 95 -31.55 -21.72 -9.32
C PRO A 95 -32.27 -23.05 -9.65
N PHE A 96 -32.26 -23.98 -8.71
CA PHE A 96 -33.29 -25.03 -8.69
C PHE A 96 -34.60 -24.41 -8.20
N GLY A 97 -35.63 -24.41 -9.06
CA GLY A 97 -36.95 -23.91 -8.72
C GLY A 97 -38.01 -24.25 -9.77
N ARG A 98 -38.76 -25.34 -9.48
CA ARG A 98 -39.97 -25.90 -10.12
C ARG A 98 -39.76 -27.04 -11.10
#